data_AF-A4VDN3-F1
#
_entry.id   AF-A4VDN3-F1
#
_cell.length_a   1.000
_cell.length_b   1.000
_cell.length_c   1.000
_cell.angle_alpha   90.00
_cell.angle_beta   90.00
_cell.angle_gamma   90.00
#
_symmetry.space_group_name_H-M   'P 1'
#
loop_
_entity.id
_entity.type
_entity.pdbx_description
1 polymer ?
#
loop_
_entity_poly.entity_id
_entity_poly.type
_entity_poly.pdbx_seq_one_letter_code
_entity_poly.pdbx_strand_id
1 'polypeptide(L)'
;MSSIVFGLSNQQVLSNLKILEQITHVKQGFFIQSENQFSSPLQYSLENQTIDRQSIYKLVGINYFISINVLIDQVYQRIDIQYPLISQIFSFVISIFNLLMLIGFIAKKASLNAIKKDFFMLFLQNHYLDIYLQISKDVKLVKQNYQSPQTELSKQKQLQNDTEEECDNLQIQDEIDSYSFKFNTRIPSISVKMKQMLDSRVSMIKQKDLEQ
;
A
#
# COMPACT_ATOMS: atom_id res chain seq x y z
N MET A 1 17.42 48.71 15.05
CA MET A 1 18.08 48.49 16.36
C MET A 1 19.12 49.59 16.51
N SER A 2 18.91 50.56 17.41
CA SER A 2 19.89 51.62 17.65
C SER A 2 20.84 51.16 18.76
N SER A 3 22.14 51.30 18.54
CA SER A 3 23.15 51.11 19.57
C SER A 3 23.79 52.48 19.85
N ILE A 4 23.79 52.89 21.12
CA ILE A 4 24.36 54.15 21.57
C ILE A 4 25.63 53.81 22.34
N VAL A 5 26.74 54.40 21.93
CA VAL A 5 28.05 54.23 22.56
C VAL A 5 28.33 55.44 23.44
N PHE A 6 28.47 55.22 24.75
CA PHE A 6 28.81 56.26 25.72
C PHE A 6 30.31 56.19 26.05
N GLY A 7 31.01 57.31 25.88
CA GLY A 7 32.42 57.44 26.25
C GLY A 7 32.61 58.42 27.41
N LEU A 8 33.48 58.08 28.37
CA LEU A 8 33.93 59.00 29.40
C LEU A 8 35.05 59.89 28.84
N SER A 9 35.16 61.14 29.29
CA SER A 9 36.10 62.15 28.76
C SER A 9 37.58 61.73 28.81
N ASN A 10 37.94 60.84 29.75
CA ASN A 10 39.30 60.32 29.92
C ASN A 10 39.60 59.05 29.10
N GLN A 11 38.60 58.51 28.40
CA GLN A 11 38.68 57.24 27.70
C GLN A 11 38.37 57.42 26.22
N GLN A 12 39.08 56.67 25.39
CA GLN A 12 38.76 56.52 23.98
C GLN A 12 37.96 55.23 23.81
N VAL A 13 36.81 55.31 23.11
CA VAL A 13 36.03 54.14 22.75
C VAL A 13 36.32 53.73 21.32
N LEU A 14 36.73 52.48 21.12
CA LEU A 14 36.95 51.83 19.84
C LEU A 14 35.80 50.86 19.59
N SER A 15 34.99 51.12 18.56
CA SER A 15 33.85 50.30 18.18
C SER A 15 34.17 49.52 16.91
N ASN A 16 34.21 48.20 16.99
CA ASN A 16 34.36 47.31 15.86
C ASN A 16 32.98 46.77 15.46
N LEU A 17 32.50 47.16 14.29
CA LEU A 17 31.26 46.65 13.70
C LEU A 17 31.61 45.54 12.72
N LYS A 18 31.27 44.30 13.06
CA LYS A 18 31.41 43.11 12.22
C LYS A 18 30.09 42.83 11.49
N ILE A 19 30.15 42.70 10.16
CA ILE A 19 28.98 42.42 9.31
C ILE A 19 29.20 41.09 8.60
N LEU A 20 28.27 40.15 8.75
CA LEU A 20 28.25 38.87 8.06
C LEU A 20 27.22 38.88 6.94
N GLU A 21 27.61 38.51 5.72
CA GLU A 21 26.71 38.44 4.56
C GLU A 21 26.10 37.05 4.35
N GLN A 22 24.86 37.03 3.85
CA GLN A 22 24.18 35.84 3.35
C GLN A 22 23.83 36.02 1.88
N ILE A 23 24.17 35.02 1.07
CA ILE A 23 23.81 34.94 -0.34
C ILE A 23 22.86 33.76 -0.53
N THR A 24 21.68 34.04 -1.09
CA THR A 24 20.64 33.05 -1.36
C THR A 24 20.47 32.88 -2.86
N HIS A 25 20.69 31.67 -3.37
CA HIS A 25 20.41 31.29 -4.74
C HIS A 25 19.07 30.56 -4.79
N VAL A 26 18.16 31.04 -5.64
CA VAL A 26 16.85 30.45 -5.84
C VAL A 26 16.71 30.01 -7.29
N LYS A 27 16.63 28.69 -7.50
CA LYS A 27 16.38 28.08 -8.81
C LYS A 27 14.91 27.72 -8.94
N GLN A 28 14.19 28.46 -9.79
CA GLN A 28 12.74 28.33 -9.95
C GLN A 28 12.37 28.12 -11.42
N GLY A 29 11.49 27.15 -11.67
CA GLY A 29 10.91 26.90 -13.00
C GLY A 29 10.48 25.45 -13.20
N PHE A 30 9.42 25.24 -13.98
CA PHE A 30 8.83 23.92 -14.21
C PHE A 30 9.63 23.09 -15.23
N PHE A 31 10.08 23.70 -16.33
CA PHE A 31 10.84 23.06 -17.41
C PHE A 31 12.28 23.58 -17.49
N ILE A 32 12.43 24.91 -17.55
CA ILE A 32 13.70 25.62 -17.53
C ILE A 32 13.72 26.42 -16.23
N GLN A 33 14.78 26.29 -15.45
CA GLN A 33 14.92 26.99 -14.17
C GLN A 33 15.69 28.29 -14.38
N SER A 34 15.08 29.41 -13.98
CA SER A 34 15.80 30.66 -13.82
C SER A 34 16.47 30.68 -12.45
N GLU A 35 17.69 31.21 -12.40
CA GLU A 35 18.43 31.41 -11.16
C GLU A 35 18.34 32.87 -10.74
N ASN A 36 17.85 33.11 -9.53
CA ASN A 36 17.83 34.42 -8.91
C ASN A 36 18.77 34.42 -7.70
N GLN A 37 19.58 35.46 -7.57
CA GLN A 37 20.50 35.65 -6.45
C GLN A 37 20.06 36.83 -5.61
N PHE A 38 19.97 36.62 -4.30
CA PHE A 38 19.70 37.64 -3.30
C PHE A 38 20.85 37.72 -2.32
N SER A 39 21.31 38.92 -2.00
CA SER A 39 22.31 39.14 -0.94
C SER A 39 21.69 39.99 0.15
N SER A 40 21.89 39.58 1.40
CA SER A 40 21.44 40.32 2.58
C SER A 40 22.41 40.14 3.74
N PRO A 41 22.64 41.18 4.56
CA PRO A 41 23.39 41.04 5.79
C PRO A 41 22.63 40.17 6.80
N LEU A 42 23.28 39.14 7.31
CA LEU A 42 22.71 38.15 8.22
C LEU A 42 22.91 38.53 9.68
N GLN A 43 24.11 38.96 10.04
CA GLN A 43 24.46 39.25 11.42
C GLN A 43 25.26 40.54 11.53
N TYR A 44 24.94 41.32 12.55
CA TYR A 44 25.68 42.49 12.98
C TYR A 44 26.20 42.23 14.38
N SER A 45 27.52 42.34 14.56
CA SER A 45 28.15 42.26 15.87
C SER A 45 28.91 43.56 16.14
N LEU A 46 28.60 44.19 17.27
CA LEU A 46 29.26 45.40 17.71
C LEU A 46 30.11 45.07 18.94
N GLU A 47 31.41 45.27 18.83
CA GLU A 47 32.38 45.08 19.91
C GLU A 47 32.98 46.44 20.29
N ASN A 48 32.82 46.84 21.55
CA ASN A 48 33.37 48.10 22.06
C ASN A 48 34.55 47.81 22.97
N GLN A 49 35.69 48.44 22.69
CA GLN A 49 36.89 48.40 23.51
C GLN A 49 37.19 49.81 24.01
N THR A 50 37.48 49.93 25.30
CA THR A 50 37.75 51.22 25.92
C THR A 50 39.22 51.30 26.29
N ILE A 51 39.90 52.34 25.82
CA ILE A 51 41.34 52.51 25.97
C ILE A 51 41.62 53.83 26.68
N ASP A 52 42.67 53.87 27.51
CA ASP A 52 43.11 55.12 28.13
C ASP A 52 43.66 56.12 27.10
N ARG A 53 43.10 57.32 27.09
CA ARG A 53 43.40 58.36 26.10
C ARG A 53 44.80 58.93 26.24
N GLN A 54 45.31 59.03 27.48
CA GLN A 54 46.64 59.59 27.75
C GLN A 54 47.75 58.70 27.20
N SER A 55 47.55 57.39 27.30
CA SER A 55 48.47 56.38 26.77
C SER A 55 48.51 56.39 25.24
N ILE A 56 47.36 56.50 24.57
CA ILE A 56 47.28 56.60 23.10
C ILE A 56 47.96 57.87 22.58
N TYR A 57 47.71 59.01 23.23
CA TYR A 57 48.30 60.29 22.82
C TYR A 57 49.83 60.27 22.87
N LYS A 58 50.42 59.59 23.87
CA LYS A 58 51.88 59.42 23.98
C LYS A 58 52.47 58.48 22.92
N LEU A 59 51.72 57.49 22.45
CA LEU A 59 52.18 56.46 21.52
C LEU A 59 52.03 56.86 20.05
N VAL A 60 50.91 57.50 19.70
CA VAL A 60 50.53 57.77 18.30
C VAL A 60 50.42 59.28 18.02
N GLY A 61 50.40 60.13 19.06
CA GLY A 61 50.30 61.59 18.91
C GLY A 61 48.90 62.08 18.55
N ILE A 62 47.88 61.20 18.59
CA ILE A 62 46.52 61.49 18.13
C ILE A 62 45.54 61.41 19.29
N ASN A 63 44.56 62.32 19.32
CA ASN A 63 43.59 62.47 20.41
C ASN A 63 42.16 62.32 19.88
N TYR A 64 41.65 61.09 19.90
CA TYR A 64 40.27 60.77 19.49
C TYR A 64 39.43 60.34 20.70
N PHE A 65 38.16 60.75 20.73
CA PHE A 65 37.21 60.29 21.74
C PHE A 65 36.53 58.98 21.33
N ILE A 66 36.23 58.83 20.04
CA ILE A 66 35.56 57.66 19.47
C ILE A 66 36.24 57.30 18.15
N SER A 67 36.45 56.01 17.93
CA SER A 67 36.90 55.45 16.65
C SER A 67 36.01 54.27 16.30
N ILE A 68 35.61 54.18 15.03
CA ILE A 68 34.72 53.13 14.54
C ILE A 68 35.44 52.41 13.40
N ASN A 69 35.61 51.11 13.53
CA ASN A 69 36.07 50.25 12.45
C ASN A 69 34.91 49.39 11.97
N VAL A 70 34.67 49.40 10.66
CA VAL A 70 33.72 48.49 10.02
C VAL A 70 34.52 47.36 9.41
N LEU A 71 34.29 46.15 9.90
CA LEU A 71 34.88 44.92 9.39
C LEU A 71 33.79 44.12 8.70
N ILE A 72 33.86 44.04 7.38
CA ILE A 72 33.01 43.13 6.61
C ILE A 72 33.71 41.78 6.63
N ASP A 73 33.05 40.76 7.16
CA ASP A 73 33.59 39.41 7.16
C ASP A 73 33.66 38.89 5.71
N GLN A 74 34.75 38.19 5.39
CA GLN A 74 34.93 37.55 4.08
C GLN A 74 34.20 36.20 4.02
N VAL A 75 33.83 35.64 5.18
CA VAL A 75 32.99 34.45 5.26
C VAL A 75 31.55 34.87 5.00
N TYR A 76 30.89 34.20 4.06
CA TYR A 76 29.47 34.41 3.76
C TYR A 76 28.71 33.09 3.85
N GLN A 77 27.46 33.18 4.29
CA GLN A 77 26.57 32.02 4.33
C GLN A 77 25.87 31.85 2.98
N ARG A 78 25.97 30.66 2.38
CA ARG A 78 25.25 30.31 1.14
C ARG A 78 24.01 29.48 1.45
N ILE A 79 22.86 29.89 0.91
CA ILE A 79 21.62 29.12 0.94
C ILE A 79 21.18 28.85 -0.48
N ASP A 80 21.03 27.57 -0.83
CA ASP A 80 20.57 27.14 -2.15
C ASP A 80 19.16 26.54 -2.05
N ILE A 81 18.20 27.17 -2.71
CA ILE A 81 16.81 26.72 -2.78
C ILE A 81 16.53 26.24 -4.20
N GLN A 82 16.20 24.96 -4.34
CA GLN A 82 15.86 24.36 -5.63
C GLN A 82 14.45 23.76 -5.61
N TYR A 83 13.59 24.26 -6.50
CA TYR A 83 12.26 23.69 -6.71
C TYR A 83 12.35 22.45 -7.61
N PRO A 84 11.51 21.42 -7.38
CA PRO A 84 11.51 20.22 -8.20
C PRO A 84 10.97 20.51 -9.60
N LEU A 85 11.62 19.91 -10.60
CA LEU A 85 11.20 19.99 -12.00
C LEU A 85 9.96 19.14 -12.23
N ILE A 86 9.17 19.50 -13.25
CA ILE A 86 8.01 18.69 -13.65
C ILE A 86 8.43 17.26 -14.04
N SER A 87 9.60 17.10 -14.69
CA SER A 87 10.18 15.79 -15.01
C SER A 87 10.44 14.92 -13.78
N GLN A 88 10.87 15.52 -12.67
CA GLN A 88 11.08 14.79 -11.41
C GLN A 88 9.75 14.32 -10.82
N ILE A 89 8.71 15.15 -10.88
CA ILE A 89 7.35 14.78 -10.44
C ILE A 89 6.79 13.64 -11.30
N PHE A 90 6.94 13.72 -12.63
CA PHE A 90 6.51 12.64 -13.53
C PHE A 90 7.26 11.33 -13.27
N SER A 91 8.56 11.40 -13.02
CA SER A 91 9.37 10.22 -12.69
C SER A 91 8.84 9.51 -11.44
N PHE A 92 8.41 10.28 -10.43
CA PHE A 92 7.82 9.73 -9.22
C PHE A 92 6.48 9.01 -9.49
N VAL A 93 5.60 9.62 -10.27
CA VAL A 93 4.30 9.02 -10.63
C VAL A 93 4.49 7.74 -11.46
N ILE A 94 5.40 7.76 -12.43
CA ILE A 94 5.74 6.59 -13.26
C ILE A 94 6.31 5.47 -12.39
N SER A 95 7.11 5.79 -11.38
CA SER A 95 7.62 4.80 -10.43
C SER A 95 6.50 4.11 -9.64
N ILE A 96 5.50 4.86 -9.17
CA ILE A 96 4.33 4.29 -8.49
C ILE A 96 3.52 3.40 -9.43
N PHE A 97 3.32 3.84 -10.67
CA PHE A 97 2.62 3.04 -11.67
C PHE A 97 3.36 1.73 -11.99
N ASN A 98 4.69 1.78 -12.12
CA ASN A 98 5.53 0.59 -12.31
C ASN A 98 5.42 -0.39 -11.13
N LEU A 99 5.41 0.13 -9.90
CA LEU A 99 5.19 -0.70 -8.71
C LEU A 99 3.81 -1.39 -8.77
N LEU A 100 2.77 -0.64 -9.13
CA LEU A 100 1.42 -1.18 -9.25
C LEU A 100 1.33 -2.24 -10.36
N MET A 101 2.01 -2.03 -11.49
CA MET A 101 2.12 -3.04 -12.56
C MET A 101 2.82 -4.31 -12.09
N LEU A 102 3.89 -4.18 -11.29
CA LEU A 102 4.61 -5.34 -10.75
C LEU A 102 3.73 -6.15 -9.80
N ILE A 103 2.98 -5.47 -8.93
CA ILE A 103 1.99 -6.10 -8.03
C ILE A 103 0.90 -6.80 -8.85
N GLY A 104 0.37 -6.12 -9.87
CA GLY A 104 -0.63 -6.70 -10.79
C GLY A 104 -0.11 -7.94 -11.52
N PHE A 105 1.17 -7.94 -11.92
CA PHE A 105 1.80 -9.09 -12.57
C PHE A 105 1.90 -10.29 -11.63
N ILE A 106 2.30 -10.08 -10.37
CA ILE A 106 2.34 -11.14 -9.35
C ILE A 106 0.93 -11.66 -9.05
N ALA A 107 -0.03 -10.76 -8.88
CA ALA A 107 -1.43 -11.13 -8.62
C ALA A 107 -2.02 -11.95 -9.77
N LYS A 108 -1.75 -11.56 -11.02
CA LYS A 108 -2.15 -12.32 -12.21
C LYS A 108 -1.57 -13.72 -12.22
N LYS A 109 -0.28 -13.88 -11.88
CA LYS A 109 0.36 -15.19 -11.81
C LYS A 109 -0.26 -16.08 -10.72
N ALA A 110 -0.53 -15.52 -9.54
CA ALA A 110 -1.20 -16.24 -8.45
C ALA A 110 -2.63 -16.65 -8.83
N SER A 111 -3.40 -15.73 -9.43
CA SER A 111 -4.77 -15.98 -9.88
C SER A 111 -4.83 -17.10 -10.95
N LEU A 112 -3.93 -17.07 -11.94
CA LEU A 112 -3.87 -18.13 -12.96
C LEU A 112 -3.54 -19.50 -12.36
N ASN A 113 -2.66 -19.56 -11.35
CA ASN A 113 -2.36 -20.82 -10.67
C ASN A 113 -3.56 -21.34 -9.87
N ALA A 114 -4.30 -20.46 -9.18
CA ALA A 114 -5.53 -20.83 -8.48
C ALA A 114 -6.60 -21.37 -9.46
N ILE A 115 -6.86 -20.63 -10.55
CA ILE A 115 -7.83 -21.03 -11.58
C ILE A 115 -7.45 -22.38 -12.22
N LYS A 116 -6.16 -22.61 -12.49
CA LYS A 116 -5.71 -23.91 -13.04
C LYS A 116 -5.99 -25.06 -12.09
N LYS A 117 -5.81 -24.87 -10.78
CA LYS A 117 -6.11 -25.89 -9.77
C LYS A 117 -7.61 -26.19 -9.72
N ASP A 118 -8.45 -25.16 -9.71
CA ASP A 118 -9.90 -25.32 -9.68
C ASP A 118 -10.42 -25.96 -10.96
N PHE A 119 -9.88 -25.55 -12.12
CA PHE A 119 -10.18 -26.17 -13.40
C PHE A 119 -9.78 -27.65 -13.43
N PHE A 120 -8.61 -27.99 -12.91
CA PHE A 120 -8.15 -29.38 -12.84
C PHE A 120 -9.03 -30.24 -11.92
N MET A 121 -9.46 -29.70 -10.77
CA MET A 121 -10.38 -30.38 -9.87
C MET A 121 -11.75 -30.64 -10.53
N LEU A 122 -12.32 -29.62 -11.20
CA LEU A 122 -13.57 -29.76 -11.96
C LEU A 122 -13.44 -30.74 -13.12
N PHE A 123 -12.29 -30.74 -13.80
CA PHE A 123 -12.01 -31.67 -14.89
C PHE A 123 -11.98 -33.12 -14.38
N LEU A 124 -11.26 -33.38 -13.28
CA LEU A 124 -11.21 -34.71 -12.66
C LEU A 124 -12.60 -35.15 -12.19
N GLN A 125 -13.34 -34.27 -11.50
CA GLN A 125 -14.68 -34.60 -11.02
C GLN A 125 -15.61 -35.02 -12.16
N ASN A 126 -15.61 -34.27 -13.27
CA ASN A 126 -16.43 -34.62 -14.43
C ASN A 126 -15.97 -35.93 -15.08
N HIS A 127 -14.66 -36.14 -15.21
CA HIS A 127 -14.12 -37.35 -15.82
C HIS A 127 -14.41 -38.61 -14.99
N TYR A 128 -14.23 -38.56 -13.67
CA TYR A 128 -14.49 -39.71 -12.82
C TYR A 128 -15.99 -39.96 -12.64
N LEU A 129 -16.83 -38.93 -12.61
CA LEU A 129 -18.28 -39.08 -12.56
C LEU A 129 -18.81 -39.85 -13.78
N ASP A 130 -18.26 -39.61 -14.97
CA ASP A 130 -18.62 -40.36 -16.17
C ASP A 130 -18.22 -41.85 -16.06
N ILE A 131 -17.02 -42.14 -15.55
CA ILE A 131 -16.58 -43.52 -15.28
C ILE A 131 -17.50 -44.21 -14.26
N TYR A 132 -17.85 -43.55 -13.16
CA TYR A 132 -18.78 -44.10 -12.17
C TYR A 132 -20.18 -44.35 -12.75
N LEU A 133 -20.65 -43.49 -13.65
CA LEU A 133 -21.92 -43.70 -14.35
C LEU A 133 -21.85 -44.89 -15.32
N GLN A 134 -20.73 -45.11 -15.98
CA GLN A 134 -20.53 -46.27 -16.86
C GLN A 134 -20.51 -47.57 -16.05
N ILE A 135 -19.69 -47.64 -14.99
CA ILE A 135 -19.61 -48.83 -14.12
C ILE A 135 -20.96 -49.11 -13.45
N SER A 136 -21.66 -48.08 -12.96
CA SER A 136 -22.98 -48.28 -12.34
C SER A 136 -24.04 -48.76 -13.34
N LYS A 137 -23.99 -48.31 -14.61
CA LYS A 137 -24.84 -48.85 -15.68
C LYS A 137 -24.50 -50.31 -15.95
N ASP A 138 -23.22 -50.65 -16.06
CA ASP A 138 -22.77 -52.03 -16.30
C ASP A 138 -23.19 -52.96 -15.16
N VAL A 139 -23.04 -52.53 -13.90
CA VAL A 139 -23.49 -53.28 -12.72
C VAL A 139 -25.03 -53.41 -12.68
N LYS A 140 -25.78 -52.39 -13.13
CA LYS A 140 -27.25 -52.46 -13.24
C LYS A 140 -27.70 -53.41 -14.35
N LEU A 141 -26.98 -53.45 -15.47
CA LEU A 141 -27.22 -54.39 -16.57
C LEU A 141 -26.91 -55.84 -16.15
N VAL A 142 -25.88 -56.05 -15.32
CA VAL A 142 -25.60 -57.36 -14.71
C VAL A 142 -26.68 -57.76 -13.71
N LYS A 143 -27.19 -56.82 -12.89
CA LYS A 143 -28.33 -57.09 -11.99
C LYS A 143 -29.67 -57.31 -12.72
N GLN A 144 -29.87 -56.70 -13.89
CA GLN A 144 -31.10 -56.83 -14.68
C GLN A 144 -31.18 -58.17 -15.44
N ASN A 145 -30.07 -58.88 -15.61
CA ASN A 145 -30.05 -60.24 -16.16
C ASN A 145 -30.38 -61.34 -15.12
N TYR A 146 -30.68 -60.97 -13.88
CA TYR A 146 -31.23 -61.86 -12.86
C TYR A 146 -32.59 -61.30 -12.39
N GLN A 147 -33.71 -61.80 -12.94
CA GLN A 147 -35.05 -61.68 -12.32
C GLN A 147 -34.98 -62.32 -10.92
N SER A 148 -35.56 -61.86 -9.81
CA SER A 148 -36.64 -60.90 -9.45
C SER A 148 -36.65 -60.78 -7.88
N PRO A 149 -37.71 -60.34 -7.18
CA PRO A 149 -38.18 -58.98 -6.86
C PRO A 149 -38.09 -58.61 -5.35
N GLN A 150 -38.55 -57.40 -4.98
CA GLN A 150 -38.82 -56.88 -3.60
C GLN A 150 -37.55 -56.38 -2.86
N THR A 151 -37.52 -55.28 -2.10
CA THR A 151 -38.52 -54.69 -1.21
C THR A 151 -38.16 -53.21 -0.97
N GLU A 152 -39.18 -52.36 -0.84
CA GLU A 152 -39.08 -51.03 -0.25
C GLU A 152 -38.54 -51.08 1.18
N LEU A 153 -37.63 -50.19 1.59
CA LEU A 153 -37.71 -49.61 2.93
C LEU A 153 -36.92 -48.30 3.04
N SER A 154 -37.61 -47.22 2.68
CA SER A 154 -37.35 -45.92 3.26
C SER A 154 -37.88 -45.92 4.70
N LYS A 155 -37.05 -45.51 5.67
CA LYS A 155 -37.32 -45.00 7.04
C LYS A 155 -36.57 -45.80 8.11
N GLN A 156 -35.61 -45.14 8.75
CA GLN A 156 -35.61 -45.06 10.22
C GLN A 156 -34.84 -43.81 10.66
N LYS A 157 -35.60 -42.75 10.96
CA LYS A 157 -35.21 -41.69 11.91
C LYS A 157 -35.96 -41.99 13.22
N GLN A 158 -35.25 -41.79 14.33
CA GLN A 158 -35.70 -41.69 15.73
C GLN A 158 -36.05 -43.01 16.46
N LEU A 159 -35.28 -43.32 17.50
CA LEU A 159 -35.77 -43.18 18.88
C LEU A 159 -34.60 -42.94 19.86
N GLN A 160 -34.90 -42.13 20.87
CA GLN A 160 -34.08 -41.52 21.91
C GLN A 160 -34.11 -42.38 23.18
N ASN A 161 -33.08 -42.31 24.04
CA ASN A 161 -33.17 -42.08 25.50
C ASN A 161 -31.87 -42.48 26.23
N ASP A 162 -31.10 -41.45 26.62
CA ASP A 162 -30.49 -41.16 27.92
C ASP A 162 -30.09 -42.31 28.86
N THR A 163 -28.80 -42.37 29.21
CA THR A 163 -28.29 -42.21 30.59
C THR A 163 -26.80 -41.86 30.52
N GLU A 164 -26.44 -40.80 31.24
CA GLU A 164 -25.14 -40.14 31.33
C GLU A 164 -24.09 -41.00 32.06
N GLU A 165 -22.89 -41.13 31.48
CA GLU A 165 -21.64 -41.13 32.23
C GLU A 165 -20.63 -40.26 31.46
N GLU A 166 -20.14 -39.23 32.15
CA GLU A 166 -19.30 -38.15 31.68
C GLU A 166 -17.81 -38.55 31.73
N CYS A 167 -17.16 -38.70 30.57
CA CYS A 167 -15.77 -38.27 30.36
C CYS A 167 -15.41 -38.27 28.85
N ASP A 168 -14.81 -37.17 28.40
CA ASP A 168 -14.08 -36.97 27.12
C ASP A 168 -14.89 -36.86 25.82
N ASN A 169 -15.48 -35.68 25.55
CA ASN A 169 -15.94 -35.32 24.19
C ASN A 169 -15.89 -33.82 23.84
N LEU A 170 -14.92 -33.08 24.39
CA LEU A 170 -14.72 -31.64 24.09
C LEU A 170 -13.86 -31.35 22.84
N GLN A 171 -13.70 -32.29 21.90
CA GLN A 171 -12.90 -32.06 20.68
C GLN A 171 -13.60 -32.35 19.35
N ILE A 172 -14.85 -32.81 19.32
CA ILE A 172 -15.52 -33.23 18.07
C ILE A 172 -16.58 -32.21 17.58
N GLN A 173 -17.05 -31.31 18.44
CA GLN A 173 -18.14 -30.40 18.08
C GLN A 173 -17.70 -29.14 17.31
N ASP A 174 -16.44 -28.70 17.44
CA ASP A 174 -15.94 -27.51 16.74
C ASP A 174 -15.58 -27.77 15.27
N GLU A 175 -15.37 -29.03 14.86
CA GLU A 175 -15.07 -29.38 13.46
C GLU A 175 -16.33 -29.42 12.58
N ILE A 176 -17.49 -29.83 13.11
CA ILE A 176 -18.71 -30.05 12.32
C ILE A 176 -19.37 -28.72 11.87
N ASP A 177 -19.28 -27.67 12.69
CA ASP A 177 -19.83 -26.35 12.35
C ASP A 177 -18.98 -25.58 11.32
N SER A 178 -17.71 -25.94 11.16
CA SER A 178 -16.79 -25.30 10.19
C SER A 178 -17.03 -25.74 8.74
N TYR A 179 -17.60 -26.92 8.52
CA TYR A 179 -17.88 -27.46 7.17
C TYR A 179 -19.24 -27.02 6.61
N SER A 180 -20.21 -26.69 7.46
CA SER A 180 -21.56 -26.30 7.02
C SER A 180 -21.67 -24.83 6.57
N PHE A 181 -20.74 -23.96 7.00
CA PHE A 181 -20.80 -22.53 6.69
C PHE A 181 -20.24 -22.14 5.30
N LYS A 182 -19.60 -23.07 4.56
CA LYS A 182 -18.94 -22.75 3.26
C LYS A 182 -19.72 -23.17 2.02
N PHE A 183 -21.00 -23.53 2.15
CA PHE A 183 -21.91 -23.78 1.02
C PHE A 183 -22.99 -22.68 0.91
N ASN A 184 -22.56 -21.42 0.79
CA ASN A 184 -23.41 -20.37 0.21
C ASN A 184 -22.82 -19.89 -1.12
N THR A 185 -22.54 -20.84 -2.02
CA THR A 185 -22.31 -20.54 -3.43
C THR A 185 -23.67 -20.44 -4.11
N ARG A 186 -24.08 -19.21 -4.43
CA ARG A 186 -25.08 -18.97 -5.49
C ARG A 186 -24.60 -19.67 -6.76
N ILE A 187 -25.18 -20.82 -7.06
CA ILE A 187 -24.91 -21.59 -8.26
C ILE A 187 -25.44 -20.76 -9.44
N PRO A 188 -24.61 -20.31 -10.41
CA PRO A 188 -25.15 -19.80 -11.66
C PRO A 188 -25.81 -20.97 -12.39
N SER A 189 -27.07 -20.80 -12.78
CA SER A 189 -27.79 -21.78 -13.59
C SER A 189 -27.14 -21.87 -14.97
N ILE A 190 -26.18 -22.78 -15.14
CA ILE A 190 -25.61 -23.11 -16.45
C ILE A 190 -26.62 -24.02 -17.14
N SER A 191 -27.22 -23.56 -18.24
CA SER A 191 -28.07 -24.40 -19.08
C SER A 191 -27.20 -25.37 -19.88
N VAL A 192 -27.09 -26.61 -19.39
CA VAL A 192 -26.41 -27.67 -20.13
C VAL A 192 -27.32 -28.10 -21.27
N LYS A 193 -26.88 -27.87 -22.52
CA LYS A 193 -27.61 -28.19 -23.76
C LYS A 193 -28.11 -29.63 -23.82
N MET A 194 -27.38 -30.57 -23.20
CA MET A 194 -27.74 -31.98 -23.10
C MET A 194 -29.00 -32.21 -22.25
N LYS A 195 -29.18 -31.45 -21.16
CA LYS A 195 -30.39 -31.53 -20.31
C LYS A 195 -31.62 -31.00 -21.07
N GLN A 196 -31.48 -29.89 -21.80
CA GLN A 196 -32.57 -29.33 -22.61
C GLN A 196 -33.01 -30.28 -23.73
N MET A 197 -32.08 -31.03 -24.33
CA MET A 197 -32.41 -32.05 -25.33
C MET A 197 -33.11 -33.28 -24.73
N LEU A 198 -32.74 -33.69 -23.51
CA LEU A 198 -33.46 -34.76 -22.81
C LEU A 198 -34.88 -34.32 -22.44
N ASP A 199 -35.04 -33.13 -21.86
CA ASP A 199 -36.35 -32.61 -21.45
C ASP A 199 -37.29 -32.44 -22.66
N SER A 200 -36.76 -32.03 -23.81
CA SER A 200 -37.51 -31.93 -25.08
C SER A 200 -37.89 -33.30 -25.66
N ARG A 201 -37.09 -34.34 -25.45
CA ARG A 201 -37.45 -35.71 -25.87
C ARG A 201 -38.48 -36.33 -24.95
N VAL A 202 -38.39 -36.08 -23.64
CA VAL A 202 -39.35 -36.58 -22.65
C VAL A 202 -40.74 -35.95 -22.85
N SER A 203 -40.82 -34.67 -23.21
CA SER A 203 -42.09 -34.02 -23.53
C SER A 203 -42.73 -34.55 -24.83
N MET A 204 -41.92 -34.85 -25.86
CA MET A 204 -42.42 -35.47 -27.10
C MET A 204 -42.95 -36.89 -26.90
N ILE A 205 -42.34 -37.67 -26.00
CA ILE A 205 -42.81 -39.03 -25.68
C ILE A 205 -44.15 -38.96 -24.93
N LYS A 206 -44.29 -38.06 -23.95
CA LYS A 206 -45.56 -37.85 -23.23
C LYS A 206 -46.71 -37.36 -24.12
N GLN A 207 -46.42 -36.64 -25.20
CA GLN A 207 -47.46 -36.23 -26.16
C GLN A 207 -47.91 -37.37 -27.07
N LYS A 208 -47.03 -38.33 -27.39
CA LYS A 208 -47.40 -39.52 -28.18
C LYS A 208 -48.27 -40.50 -27.41
N ASP A 209 -48.12 -40.58 -26.09
CA ASP A 209 -48.93 -41.46 -25.23
C ASP A 209 -50.34 -40.89 -24.95
N LEU A 210 -50.64 -39.65 -25.37
CA LEU A 210 -51.95 -39.00 -25.16
C LEU A 210 -52.84 -39.01 -26.43
N GLU A 211 -52.31 -39.45 -27.58
CA GLU A 211 -53.04 -39.52 -28.86
C GLU A 211 -53.28 -40.98 -29.33
N GLN A 212 -53.24 -41.96 -28.43
CA GLN A 212 -53.72 -43.33 -28.67
C GLN A 212 -54.89 -43.69 -27.78
#